data_AF-A0A7S3P515-F1
#
_entry.id   AF-A0A7S3P515-F1
#
_cell.length_a   1.000
_cell.length_b   1.000
_cell.length_c   1.000
_cell.angle_alpha   90.00
_cell.angle_beta   90.00
_cell.angle_gamma   90.00
#
_symmetry.space_group_name_H-M   'P 1'
#
loop_
_entity.id
_entity.type
_entity.pdbx_description
1 polymer ?
#
loop_
_entity_poly.entity_id
_entity_poly.type
_entity_poly.pdbx_seq_one_letter_code
_entity_poly.pdbx_strand_id
1 'polypeptide(L)'
;RSYAYVTVVHVLKAWDWDIIGFSHEYGVACILPISTWTDVRLVVTAVVWGFYAVVTVVWTRYTWRQYKRRSLRAKNRNGSIIPTGYLLWILHLSWMVTLFPITGIVKVGTFVSDRIAVPASVGTTIFLAHALAHWWLKDVASRRNQRPNNLMWSPSRWSYPEVAVFILFVFSWHRVHRRTTEWLGPVSLLESSLKTCPHSAKSHLEYSKTLSGLFPERTDLAKARWHLEQVEAIHPGYCDVHQQFAHIAIQEHRRTEFEERLTQALICPFTMGSAMATWKNYWTMVLDPTQNAPAAVTAAQTRQAKYLKIIDAAIAAEDAQQQDVEKSASPLIWKTT
;
A
#
# COMPACT_ATOMS: atom_id res chain seq x y z
N ARG A 1 8.75 -2.52 -13.52
CA ARG A 1 8.12 -3.31 -12.42
C ARG A 1 7.50 -4.55 -13.04
N SER A 2 7.59 -5.73 -12.41
CA SER A 2 6.86 -6.91 -12.89
C SER A 2 5.41 -6.85 -12.41
N TYR A 3 4.54 -6.20 -13.19
CA TYR A 3 3.13 -6.03 -12.82
C TYR A 3 2.42 -7.38 -12.62
N ALA A 4 2.78 -8.42 -13.38
CA ALA A 4 2.22 -9.76 -13.22
C ALA A 4 2.49 -10.36 -11.83
N TYR A 5 3.71 -10.19 -11.31
CA TYR A 5 4.04 -10.66 -9.96
C TYR A 5 3.29 -9.86 -8.90
N VAL A 6 3.22 -8.53 -9.05
CA VAL A 6 2.44 -7.66 -8.14
C VAL A 6 0.98 -8.10 -8.11
N THR A 7 0.36 -8.35 -9.26
CA THR A 7 -1.02 -8.83 -9.34
C THR A 7 -1.18 -10.16 -8.61
N VAL A 8 -0.27 -11.11 -8.80
CA VAL A 8 -0.31 -12.40 -8.10
C VAL A 8 -0.22 -12.22 -6.59
N VAL A 9 0.64 -11.32 -6.11
CA VAL A 9 0.73 -11.02 -4.67
C VAL A 9 -0.60 -10.47 -4.15
N HIS A 10 -1.30 -9.63 -4.89
CA HIS A 10 -2.62 -9.11 -4.48
C HIS A 10 -3.70 -10.18 -4.51
N VAL A 11 -3.67 -11.07 -5.49
CA VAL A 11 -4.57 -12.24 -5.53
C VAL A 11 -4.33 -13.11 -4.30
N LEU A 12 -3.07 -13.39 -3.97
CA LEU A 12 -2.71 -14.15 -2.78
C LEU A 12 -3.14 -13.44 -1.48
N LYS A 13 -3.01 -12.12 -1.39
CA LYS A 13 -3.54 -11.32 -0.28
C LYS A 13 -5.05 -11.49 -0.08
N ALA A 14 -5.84 -11.69 -1.14
CA ALA A 14 -7.28 -11.96 -1.00
C ALA A 14 -7.56 -13.29 -0.27
N TRP A 15 -6.59 -14.20 -0.27
CA TRP A 15 -6.60 -15.45 0.51
C TRP A 15 -5.78 -15.34 1.79
N ASP A 16 -5.47 -14.12 2.20
CA ASP A 16 -4.64 -13.82 3.36
C ASP A 16 -3.21 -14.41 3.24
N TRP A 17 -2.71 -14.60 2.02
CA TRP A 17 -1.33 -15.01 1.74
C TRP A 17 -0.49 -13.79 1.37
N ASP A 18 -0.07 -13.07 2.39
CA ASP A 18 0.78 -11.90 2.24
C ASP A 18 2.27 -12.30 2.33
N ILE A 19 2.85 -12.68 1.19
CA ILE A 19 4.24 -13.19 1.10
C ILE A 19 5.25 -12.04 1.21
N ILE A 20 4.94 -10.90 0.61
CA ILE A 20 5.84 -9.74 0.58
C ILE A 20 5.56 -8.85 1.78
N GLY A 21 4.29 -8.69 2.15
CA GLY A 21 3.83 -7.69 3.10
C GLY A 21 3.08 -6.55 2.38
N PHE A 22 2.39 -5.71 3.14
CA PHE A 22 1.58 -4.62 2.60
C PHE A 22 2.40 -3.54 1.86
N SER A 23 3.55 -3.19 2.41
CA SER A 23 4.23 -1.95 2.05
C SER A 23 4.84 -1.87 0.65
N HIS A 24 4.80 -2.96 -0.10
CA HIS A 24 5.23 -2.98 -1.48
C HIS A 24 4.41 -2.10 -2.42
N GLU A 25 3.19 -1.75 -2.03
CA GLU A 25 2.33 -0.82 -2.79
C GLU A 25 2.81 0.63 -2.67
N TYR A 26 3.52 0.96 -1.59
CA TYR A 26 3.96 2.33 -1.28
C TYR A 26 5.46 2.54 -1.46
N GLY A 27 6.23 1.46 -1.37
CA GLY A 27 7.68 1.54 -1.48
C GLY A 27 8.08 1.82 -2.92
N VAL A 28 8.67 3.00 -3.15
CA VAL A 28 9.53 3.21 -4.31
C VAL A 28 10.59 2.13 -4.29
N ALA A 29 10.77 1.43 -5.41
CA ALA A 29 11.72 0.33 -5.57
C ALA A 29 11.49 -0.91 -4.66
N CYS A 30 10.31 -1.08 -4.05
CA CYS A 30 10.08 -2.23 -3.18
C CYS A 30 10.20 -3.59 -3.88
N ILE A 31 9.51 -3.72 -5.02
CA ILE A 31 9.58 -4.91 -5.86
C ILE A 31 10.55 -4.59 -6.98
N LEU A 32 11.76 -5.12 -6.83
CA LEU A 32 12.81 -5.02 -7.84
C LEU A 32 12.31 -5.63 -9.16
N PRO A 33 12.75 -5.12 -10.33
CA PRO A 33 12.44 -5.76 -11.60
C PRO A 33 12.95 -7.22 -11.59
N ILE A 34 12.23 -8.09 -12.30
CA ILE A 34 12.69 -9.46 -12.53
C ILE A 34 13.72 -9.38 -13.65
N SER A 35 14.99 -9.68 -13.33
CA SER A 35 16.11 -9.60 -14.29
C SER A 35 16.51 -10.96 -14.86
N THR A 36 16.10 -12.07 -14.23
CA THR A 36 16.52 -13.42 -14.62
C THR A 36 15.32 -14.37 -14.70
N TRP A 37 15.43 -15.38 -15.57
CA TRP A 37 14.41 -16.43 -15.74
C TRP A 37 14.36 -17.42 -14.57
N THR A 38 15.42 -17.49 -13.77
CA THR A 38 15.52 -18.34 -12.57
C THR A 38 14.90 -17.69 -11.33
N ASP A 39 14.31 -16.50 -11.47
CA ASP A 39 13.69 -15.79 -10.37
C ASP A 39 12.46 -16.54 -9.85
N VAL A 40 12.48 -16.92 -8.56
CA VAL A 40 11.40 -17.64 -7.88
C VAL A 40 10.05 -16.93 -8.03
N ARG A 41 10.05 -15.61 -8.17
CA ARG A 41 8.83 -14.81 -8.38
C ARG A 41 8.08 -15.22 -9.66
N LEU A 42 8.79 -15.61 -10.72
CA LEU A 42 8.18 -16.15 -11.93
C LEU A 42 7.48 -17.48 -11.68
N VAL A 43 8.11 -18.36 -10.88
CA VAL A 43 7.53 -19.65 -10.49
C VAL A 43 6.26 -19.44 -9.66
N VAL A 44 6.30 -18.55 -8.67
CA VAL A 44 5.11 -18.18 -7.87
C VAL A 44 3.99 -17.68 -8.77
N THR A 45 4.31 -16.80 -9.73
CA THR A 45 3.32 -16.29 -10.69
C THR A 45 2.71 -17.42 -11.53
N ALA A 46 3.54 -18.31 -12.07
CA ALA A 46 3.09 -19.44 -12.88
C ALA A 46 2.23 -20.42 -12.08
N VAL A 47 2.60 -20.72 -10.84
CA VAL A 47 1.86 -21.63 -9.95
C VAL A 47 0.48 -21.07 -9.61
N VAL A 48 0.38 -19.79 -9.22
CA VAL A 48 -0.91 -19.17 -8.89
C VAL A 48 -1.80 -19.10 -10.13
N TRP A 49 -1.24 -18.73 -11.28
CA TRP A 49 -2.00 -18.67 -12.52
C TRP A 49 -2.49 -20.05 -12.95
N GLY A 50 -1.62 -21.07 -12.89
CA GLY A 50 -1.96 -22.46 -13.15
C GLY A 50 -3.04 -22.99 -12.20
N PHE A 51 -2.94 -22.70 -10.90
CA PHE A 51 -3.96 -23.05 -9.92
C PHE A 51 -5.33 -22.45 -10.28
N TYR A 52 -5.38 -21.15 -10.58
CA TYR A 52 -6.62 -20.49 -10.99
C TYR A 52 -7.19 -21.03 -12.30
N ALA A 53 -6.34 -21.35 -13.29
CA ALA A 53 -6.77 -21.95 -14.54
C ALA A 53 -7.39 -23.34 -14.30
N VAL A 54 -6.72 -24.18 -13.51
CA VAL A 54 -7.21 -25.53 -13.15
C VAL A 54 -8.53 -25.44 -12.38
N VAL A 55 -8.60 -24.60 -11.34
CA VAL A 55 -9.82 -24.41 -10.53
C VAL A 55 -10.96 -23.91 -11.40
N THR A 56 -10.73 -22.91 -12.26
CA THR A 56 -11.75 -22.40 -13.19
C THR A 56 -12.30 -23.53 -14.07
N VAL A 57 -11.42 -24.32 -14.70
CA VAL A 57 -11.82 -25.40 -15.62
C VAL A 57 -12.56 -26.51 -14.88
N VAL A 58 -12.05 -26.96 -13.73
CA VAL A 58 -12.67 -28.01 -12.92
C VAL A 58 -14.03 -27.55 -12.38
N TRP A 59 -14.10 -26.34 -11.83
CA TRP A 59 -15.34 -25.78 -11.26
C TRP A 59 -16.40 -25.54 -12.32
N THR A 60 -16.02 -25.01 -13.49
CA THR A 60 -16.93 -24.80 -14.62
C THR A 60 -17.47 -26.15 -15.13
N ARG A 61 -16.62 -27.17 -15.27
CA ARG A 61 -17.06 -28.52 -15.65
C ARG A 61 -17.97 -29.16 -14.60
N TYR A 62 -17.65 -29.01 -13.32
CA TYR A 62 -18.45 -29.55 -12.22
C TYR A 62 -19.84 -28.91 -12.17
N THR A 63 -19.90 -27.57 -12.17
CA THR A 63 -21.15 -26.80 -12.17
C THR A 63 -21.98 -27.05 -13.42
N TRP A 64 -21.35 -27.16 -14.60
CA TRP A 64 -22.02 -27.55 -15.84
C TRP A 64 -22.66 -28.93 -15.76
N ARG A 65 -21.94 -29.93 -15.22
CA ARG A 65 -22.48 -31.30 -15.03
C ARG A 65 -23.66 -31.29 -14.06
N GLN A 66 -23.56 -30.55 -12.95
CA GLN A 66 -24.66 -30.41 -11.98
C GLN A 66 -25.86 -29.69 -12.60
N TYR A 67 -25.62 -28.61 -13.35
CA TYR A 67 -26.64 -27.90 -14.09
C TYR A 67 -27.36 -28.81 -15.08
N LYS A 68 -26.63 -29.58 -15.90
CA LYS A 68 -27.21 -30.54 -16.86
C LYS A 68 -28.08 -31.59 -16.14
N ARG A 69 -27.59 -32.17 -15.04
CA ARG A 69 -28.35 -33.14 -14.22
C ARG A 69 -29.63 -32.53 -13.64
N ARG A 70 -29.58 -31.28 -13.17
CA ARG A 70 -30.73 -30.58 -12.59
C ARG A 70 -31.71 -30.08 -13.63
N SER A 71 -31.23 -29.56 -14.76
CA SER A 71 -32.05 -29.12 -15.91
C SER A 71 -32.91 -30.28 -16.45
N LEU A 72 -32.31 -31.47 -16.57
CA LEU A 72 -33.05 -32.68 -16.95
C LEU A 72 -34.18 -33.04 -15.95
N ARG A 73 -34.00 -32.76 -14.65
CA ARG A 73 -35.04 -32.97 -13.62
C ARG A 73 -36.02 -31.80 -13.49
N ALA A 74 -35.58 -30.58 -13.80
CA ALA A 74 -36.34 -29.34 -13.67
C ALA A 74 -37.25 -29.06 -14.87
N LYS A 75 -37.15 -29.83 -15.96
CA LYS A 75 -38.11 -29.79 -17.08
C LYS A 75 -39.58 -29.99 -16.63
N ASN A 76 -39.82 -30.43 -15.40
CA ASN A 76 -41.13 -30.58 -14.75
C ASN A 76 -41.51 -29.49 -13.73
N ARG A 77 -40.64 -28.51 -13.41
CA ARG A 77 -40.94 -27.41 -12.47
C ARG A 77 -40.36 -26.11 -13.03
N ASN A 78 -41.21 -25.11 -13.29
CA ASN A 78 -40.93 -23.79 -13.90
C ASN A 78 -39.90 -22.87 -13.18
N GLY A 79 -38.90 -23.41 -12.46
CA GLY A 79 -37.86 -22.61 -11.80
C GLY A 79 -36.51 -22.71 -12.50
N SER A 80 -35.95 -21.59 -12.97
CA SER A 80 -34.55 -21.51 -13.38
C SER A 80 -33.65 -21.55 -12.14
N ILE A 81 -33.02 -22.70 -11.88
CA ILE A 81 -32.09 -22.85 -10.75
C ILE A 81 -30.67 -22.64 -11.28
N ILE A 82 -30.16 -21.41 -11.18
CA ILE A 82 -28.74 -21.14 -11.34
C ILE A 82 -28.01 -21.78 -10.14
N PRO A 83 -26.98 -22.61 -10.35
CA PRO A 83 -26.21 -23.17 -9.23
C PRO A 83 -25.57 -22.05 -8.42
N THR A 84 -25.85 -21.97 -7.11
CA THR A 84 -25.29 -20.95 -6.21
C THR A 84 -23.76 -20.88 -6.26
N GLY A 85 -23.08 -22.01 -6.44
CA GLY A 85 -21.62 -22.06 -6.57
C GLY A 85 -21.08 -21.40 -7.85
N TYR A 86 -21.87 -21.32 -8.92
CA TYR A 86 -21.49 -20.58 -10.12
C TYR A 86 -21.59 -19.07 -9.91
N LEU A 87 -22.63 -18.61 -9.21
CA LEU A 87 -22.78 -17.20 -8.84
C LEU A 87 -21.68 -16.74 -7.89
N LEU A 88 -21.31 -17.56 -6.89
CA LEU A 88 -20.18 -17.26 -6.00
C LEU A 88 -18.86 -17.18 -6.75
N TRP A 89 -18.65 -18.05 -7.74
CA TRP A 89 -17.45 -18.01 -8.57
C TRP A 89 -17.41 -16.78 -9.48
N ILE A 90 -18.53 -16.43 -10.13
CA ILE A 90 -18.64 -15.18 -10.89
C ILE A 90 -18.41 -13.98 -9.98
N LEU A 91 -19.01 -13.95 -8.80
CA LEU A 91 -18.86 -12.86 -7.84
C LEU A 91 -17.38 -12.68 -7.45
N HIS A 92 -16.68 -13.79 -7.19
CA HIS A 92 -15.25 -13.79 -6.94
C HIS A 92 -14.45 -13.26 -8.14
N LEU A 93 -14.75 -13.72 -9.36
CA LEU A 93 -14.07 -13.25 -10.58
C LEU A 93 -14.36 -11.78 -10.89
N SER A 94 -15.62 -11.33 -10.78
CA SER A 94 -15.99 -9.92 -10.96
C SER A 94 -15.29 -9.03 -9.95
N TRP A 95 -15.04 -9.57 -8.75
CA TRP A 95 -14.26 -8.88 -7.75
C TRP A 95 -12.77 -8.84 -8.11
N MET A 96 -12.18 -9.90 -8.66
CA MET A 96 -10.78 -9.88 -9.15
C MET A 96 -10.56 -8.83 -10.25
N VAL A 97 -11.60 -8.48 -11.02
CA VAL A 97 -11.55 -7.35 -11.98
C VAL A 97 -11.33 -6.02 -11.27
N THR A 98 -11.69 -5.86 -10.00
CA THR A 98 -11.35 -4.63 -9.24
C THR A 98 -9.85 -4.48 -8.98
N LEU A 99 -9.06 -5.55 -9.15
CA LEU A 99 -7.59 -5.50 -9.09
C LEU A 99 -6.96 -5.08 -10.43
N PHE A 100 -7.73 -4.89 -11.49
CA PHE A 100 -7.21 -4.51 -12.81
C PHE A 100 -6.39 -3.21 -12.82
N PRO A 101 -6.72 -2.17 -12.05
CA PRO A 101 -5.84 -1.01 -11.83
C PRO A 101 -4.39 -1.36 -11.44
N ILE A 102 -4.20 -2.43 -10.66
CA ILE A 102 -2.87 -2.83 -10.14
C ILE A 102 -2.00 -3.42 -11.25
N THR A 103 -2.61 -3.94 -12.32
CA THR A 103 -1.87 -4.45 -13.50
C THR A 103 -1.11 -3.36 -14.25
N GLY A 104 -1.35 -2.08 -13.92
CA GLY A 104 -0.75 -0.95 -14.62
C GLY A 104 -1.42 -0.61 -15.94
N ILE A 105 -2.45 -1.36 -16.36
CA ILE A 105 -3.24 -1.10 -17.58
C ILE A 105 -4.06 0.19 -17.42
N VAL A 106 -4.60 0.46 -16.23
CA VAL A 106 -5.35 1.69 -15.92
C VAL A 106 -4.63 2.47 -14.83
N LYS A 107 -4.14 3.66 -15.15
CA LYS A 107 -3.53 4.58 -14.18
C LYS A 107 -4.64 5.27 -13.36
N VAL A 108 -4.96 4.73 -12.19
CA VAL A 108 -5.93 5.33 -11.25
C VAL A 108 -5.24 5.71 -9.95
N GLY A 109 -5.54 6.91 -9.44
CA GLY A 109 -5.09 7.39 -8.14
C GLY A 109 -5.35 6.37 -7.02
N THR A 110 -4.38 6.22 -6.15
CA THR A 110 -4.32 5.16 -5.13
C THR A 110 -5.26 5.45 -3.97
N PHE A 111 -6.47 4.90 -3.98
CA PHE A 111 -7.25 4.66 -2.77
C PHE A 111 -6.83 3.32 -2.17
N VAL A 112 -6.21 3.40 -1.00
CA VAL A 112 -5.28 2.40 -0.47
C VAL A 112 -5.94 1.51 0.59
N SER A 113 -6.70 2.11 1.51
CA SER A 113 -7.53 1.37 2.47
C SER A 113 -8.59 0.54 1.75
N ASP A 114 -9.15 1.10 0.67
CA ASP A 114 -10.17 0.48 -0.17
C ASP A 114 -9.66 -0.75 -0.92
N ARG A 115 -8.35 -0.89 -1.16
CA ARG A 115 -7.83 -2.02 -1.93
C ARG A 115 -7.46 -3.23 -1.08
N ILE A 116 -7.54 -3.13 0.25
CA ILE A 116 -7.08 -4.19 1.17
C ILE A 116 -8.10 -4.54 2.22
N ALA A 117 -8.66 -3.54 2.90
CA ALA A 117 -9.73 -3.78 3.84
C ALA A 117 -10.96 -4.33 3.10
N VAL A 118 -11.26 -3.81 1.91
CA VAL A 118 -12.42 -4.25 1.11
C VAL A 118 -12.29 -5.70 0.64
N PRO A 119 -11.17 -6.19 0.04
CA PRO A 119 -11.01 -7.61 -0.28
C PRO A 119 -11.31 -8.54 0.88
N ALA A 120 -10.67 -8.31 2.02
CA ALA A 120 -10.79 -9.17 3.19
C ALA A 120 -12.19 -9.05 3.80
N SER A 121 -12.77 -7.85 3.83
CA SER A 121 -14.12 -7.61 4.37
C SER A 121 -15.22 -8.15 3.46
N VAL A 122 -15.08 -8.03 2.14
CA VAL A 122 -16.02 -8.57 1.15
C VAL A 122 -15.93 -10.09 1.12
N GLY A 123 -14.71 -10.65 1.12
CA GLY A 123 -14.51 -12.10 1.23
C GLY A 123 -15.16 -12.67 2.50
N THR A 124 -14.84 -12.09 3.66
CA THR A 124 -15.42 -12.52 4.95
C THR A 124 -16.94 -12.35 4.99
N THR A 125 -17.51 -11.27 4.44
CA THR A 125 -18.97 -11.09 4.37
C THR A 125 -19.65 -12.08 3.42
N ILE A 126 -19.05 -12.43 2.27
CA ILE A 126 -19.57 -13.48 1.38
C ILE A 126 -19.58 -14.84 2.10
N PHE A 127 -18.49 -15.20 2.77
CA PHE A 127 -18.40 -16.46 3.53
C PHE A 127 -19.40 -16.49 4.68
N LEU A 128 -19.50 -15.40 5.45
CA LEU A 128 -20.44 -15.28 6.56
C LEU A 128 -21.88 -15.35 6.08
N ALA A 129 -22.23 -14.63 5.01
CA ALA A 129 -23.56 -14.67 4.40
C ALA A 129 -23.91 -16.07 3.91
N HIS A 130 -22.96 -16.79 3.30
CA HIS A 130 -23.16 -18.17 2.86
C HIS A 130 -23.39 -19.13 4.05
N ALA A 131 -22.57 -19.02 5.10
CA ALA A 131 -22.70 -19.82 6.31
C ALA A 131 -24.06 -19.58 7.01
N LEU A 132 -24.44 -18.31 7.16
CA LEU A 132 -25.73 -17.91 7.74
C LEU A 132 -26.92 -18.39 6.89
N ALA A 133 -26.85 -18.24 5.57
CA ALA A 133 -27.89 -18.72 4.67
C ALA A 133 -28.05 -20.25 4.74
N HIS A 134 -26.95 -20.99 4.80
CA HIS A 134 -26.98 -22.45 4.91
C HIS A 134 -27.56 -22.90 6.26
N TRP A 135 -27.16 -22.24 7.35
CA TRP A 135 -27.69 -22.49 8.68
C TRP A 135 -29.20 -22.21 8.76
N TRP A 136 -29.63 -21.06 8.25
CA TRP A 136 -31.04 -20.66 8.21
C TRP A 136 -31.90 -21.63 7.40
N LEU A 137 -31.46 -22.02 6.20
CA LEU A 137 -32.19 -22.95 5.34
C LEU A 137 -32.30 -24.36 5.95
N LYS A 138 -31.26 -24.82 6.66
CA LYS A 138 -31.31 -26.07 7.43
C LYS A 138 -32.33 -26.01 8.55
N ASP A 139 -32.40 -24.90 9.29
CA ASP A 139 -33.37 -24.75 10.39
C ASP A 139 -34.81 -24.73 9.87
N VAL A 140 -35.09 -23.95 8.81
CA VAL A 140 -36.42 -23.91 8.19
C VAL A 140 -36.84 -25.28 7.63
N ALA A 141 -35.93 -26.01 6.99
CA ALA A 141 -36.20 -27.36 6.49
C ALA A 141 -36.44 -28.36 7.63
N SER A 142 -35.71 -28.24 8.75
CA SER A 142 -35.90 -29.04 9.95
C SER A 142 -37.28 -28.79 10.58
N ARG A 143 -37.67 -27.52 10.76
CA ARG A 143 -38.99 -27.15 11.31
C ARG A 143 -40.16 -27.65 10.46
N ARG A 144 -40.00 -27.68 9.13
CA ARG A 144 -41.04 -28.19 8.21
C ARG A 144 -41.23 -29.70 8.29
N ASN A 145 -40.22 -30.45 8.72
CA ASN A 145 -40.24 -31.92 8.82
C ASN A 145 -40.34 -32.45 10.26
N GLN A 146 -40.42 -31.57 11.27
CA GLN A 146 -40.57 -31.97 12.67
C GLN A 146 -42.03 -32.39 12.94
N ARG A 147 -42.24 -33.70 13.11
CA ARG A 147 -43.31 -34.21 13.96
C ARG A 147 -43.03 -33.76 15.41
N PRO A 148 -44.03 -33.34 16.18
CA PRO A 148 -43.85 -32.53 17.40
C PRO A 148 -43.25 -33.22 18.64
N ASN A 149 -42.79 -34.48 18.60
CA ASN A 149 -42.38 -35.17 19.84
C ASN A 149 -40.92 -35.60 19.82
N ASN A 150 -40.09 -34.72 20.40
CA ASN A 150 -38.84 -34.94 21.15
C ASN A 150 -37.77 -33.92 20.76
N LEU A 151 -37.88 -32.78 21.44
CA LEU A 151 -37.03 -31.61 21.38
C LEU A 151 -35.68 -31.90 22.06
N MET A 152 -34.86 -32.76 21.46
CA MET A 152 -33.44 -32.86 21.84
C MET A 152 -32.62 -32.24 20.72
N TRP A 153 -32.23 -30.98 20.94
CA TRP A 153 -31.27 -30.25 20.10
C TRP A 153 -29.96 -31.03 20.07
N SER A 154 -29.81 -31.96 19.12
CA SER A 154 -28.55 -32.67 18.90
C SER A 154 -27.56 -31.69 18.25
N PRO A 155 -26.46 -31.29 18.92
CA PRO A 155 -25.47 -30.38 18.37
C PRO A 155 -24.62 -31.01 17.24
N SER A 156 -24.90 -32.27 16.87
CA SER A 156 -23.95 -33.20 16.25
C SER A 156 -24.03 -33.30 14.72
N ARG A 157 -24.42 -32.26 13.99
CA ARG A 157 -24.48 -32.34 12.50
C ARG A 157 -23.83 -31.17 11.77
N TRP A 158 -22.71 -30.69 12.31
CA TRP A 158 -21.76 -29.99 11.46
C TRP A 158 -21.10 -31.03 10.55
N SER A 159 -21.34 -30.91 9.26
CA SER A 159 -20.62 -31.71 8.27
C SER A 159 -19.16 -31.25 8.23
N TYR A 160 -18.22 -32.17 8.00
CA TYR A 160 -16.79 -31.87 7.86
C TYR A 160 -16.46 -30.60 7.03
N PRO A 161 -17.11 -30.31 5.88
CA PRO A 161 -16.84 -29.07 5.14
C PRO A 161 -17.24 -27.79 5.90
N GLU A 162 -18.28 -27.83 6.73
CA GLU A 162 -18.70 -26.66 7.52
C GLU A 162 -17.69 -26.34 8.62
N VAL A 163 -17.16 -27.38 9.27
CA VAL A 163 -16.08 -27.24 10.25
C VAL A 163 -14.82 -26.69 9.58
N ALA A 164 -14.46 -27.22 8.40
CA ALA A 164 -13.30 -26.73 7.65
C ALA A 164 -13.45 -25.24 7.25
N VAL A 165 -14.62 -24.83 6.75
CA VAL A 165 -14.90 -23.42 6.41
C VAL A 165 -14.85 -22.54 7.66
N PHE A 166 -15.38 -22.99 8.80
CA PHE A 166 -15.30 -22.25 10.05
C PHE A 166 -13.87 -22.10 10.55
N ILE A 167 -13.05 -23.15 10.49
CA ILE A 167 -11.62 -23.08 10.84
C ILE A 167 -10.89 -22.09 9.94
N LEU A 168 -11.12 -22.15 8.62
CA LEU A 168 -10.54 -21.19 7.68
C LEU A 168 -10.98 -19.76 7.99
N PHE A 169 -12.26 -19.55 8.31
CA PHE A 169 -12.77 -18.24 8.72
C PHE A 169 -12.10 -17.72 9.99
N VAL A 170 -12.00 -18.53 11.05
CA VAL A 170 -11.34 -18.13 12.31
C VAL A 170 -9.86 -17.84 12.08
N PHE A 171 -9.19 -18.65 11.26
CA PHE A 171 -7.79 -18.43 10.89
C PHE A 171 -7.61 -17.10 10.14
N SER A 172 -8.40 -16.85 9.09
CA SER A 172 -8.38 -15.59 8.34
C SER A 172 -8.73 -14.40 9.24
N TRP A 173 -9.75 -14.53 10.09
CA TRP A 173 -10.14 -13.49 11.05
C TRP A 173 -8.99 -13.15 12.00
N HIS A 174 -8.38 -14.15 12.63
CA HIS A 174 -7.30 -13.94 13.58
C HIS A 174 -6.09 -13.26 12.91
N ARG A 175 -5.76 -13.67 11.69
CA ARG A 175 -4.65 -13.09 10.95
C ARG A 175 -4.93 -11.66 10.48
N VAL A 176 -6.13 -11.39 9.95
CA VAL A 176 -6.59 -10.02 9.65
C VAL A 176 -6.56 -9.17 10.91
N HIS A 177 -7.11 -9.65 12.03
CA HIS A 177 -7.11 -8.94 13.30
C HIS A 177 -5.70 -8.60 13.78
N ARG A 178 -4.78 -9.57 13.80
CA ARG A 178 -3.37 -9.35 14.14
C ARG A 178 -2.71 -8.31 13.23
N ARG A 179 -3.01 -8.33 11.94
CA ARG A 179 -2.49 -7.33 11.00
C ARG A 179 -3.09 -5.94 11.25
N THR A 180 -4.38 -5.86 11.54
CA THR A 180 -5.03 -4.59 11.88
C THR A 180 -4.44 -4.01 13.16
N THR A 181 -4.12 -4.82 14.17
CA THR A 181 -3.50 -4.31 15.40
C THR A 181 -2.07 -3.82 15.19
N GLU A 182 -1.29 -4.44 14.29
CA GLU A 182 0.01 -3.92 13.84
C GLU A 182 -0.12 -2.52 13.18
N TRP A 183 -1.29 -2.15 12.66
CA TRP A 183 -1.52 -0.89 11.94
C TRP A 183 -2.16 0.21 12.77
N LEU A 184 -2.58 -0.09 14.00
CA LEU A 184 -3.17 0.92 14.88
C LEU A 184 -2.16 2.00 15.28
N GLY A 185 -0.87 1.65 15.35
CA GLY A 185 0.21 2.58 15.68
C GLY A 185 1.00 3.01 14.44
N PRO A 186 1.39 4.30 14.33
CA PRO A 186 2.24 4.77 13.23
C PRO A 186 3.60 4.06 13.23
N VAL A 187 4.16 3.81 14.42
CA VAL A 187 5.47 3.14 14.57
C VAL A 187 5.39 1.67 14.17
N SER A 188 4.40 0.92 14.68
CA SER A 188 4.23 -0.50 14.35
C SER A 188 3.91 -0.70 12.87
N LEU A 189 3.16 0.23 12.27
CA LEU A 189 2.89 0.26 10.83
C LEU A 189 4.19 0.40 10.04
N LEU A 190 5.03 1.37 10.41
CA LEU A 190 6.31 1.63 9.72
C LEU A 190 7.34 0.51 9.94
N GLU A 191 7.37 -0.11 11.11
CA GLU A 191 8.21 -1.31 11.36
C GLU A 191 7.75 -2.51 10.54
N SER A 192 6.44 -2.79 10.52
CA SER A 192 5.86 -3.84 9.67
C SER A 192 6.15 -3.54 8.19
N SER A 193 6.14 -2.26 7.84
CA SER A 193 6.45 -1.77 6.50
C SER A 193 7.90 -2.00 6.08
N LEU A 194 8.86 -1.73 6.97
CA LEU A 194 10.29 -1.92 6.68
C LEU A 194 10.69 -3.40 6.75
N LYS A 195 10.03 -4.22 7.58
CA LYS A 195 10.21 -5.69 7.57
C LYS A 195 9.82 -6.29 6.22
N THR A 196 8.72 -5.80 5.67
CA THR A 196 8.15 -6.16 4.36
C THR A 196 9.00 -5.63 3.22
N CYS A 197 9.40 -4.37 3.34
CA CYS A 197 10.02 -3.60 2.28
C CYS A 197 11.21 -2.80 2.82
N PRO A 198 12.37 -3.44 3.00
CA PRO A 198 13.55 -2.79 3.54
C PRO A 198 14.14 -1.75 2.58
N HIS A 199 13.78 -1.78 1.29
CA HIS A 199 14.19 -0.79 0.29
C HIS A 199 13.14 0.31 0.04
N SER A 200 12.19 0.53 0.95
CA SER A 200 11.21 1.61 0.79
C SER A 200 11.77 2.94 1.31
N ALA A 201 12.26 3.79 0.40
CA ALA A 201 12.73 5.15 0.71
C ALA A 201 11.70 5.96 1.52
N LYS A 202 10.41 5.89 1.12
CA LYS A 202 9.32 6.57 1.83
C LYS A 202 9.15 6.05 3.26
N SER A 203 9.19 4.73 3.46
CA SER A 203 9.02 4.15 4.80
C SER A 203 10.19 4.48 5.71
N HIS A 204 11.42 4.50 5.17
CA HIS A 204 12.59 4.97 5.90
C HIS A 204 12.45 6.44 6.33
N LEU A 205 11.99 7.32 5.43
CA LEU A 205 11.76 8.73 5.74
C LEU A 205 10.68 8.93 6.81
N GLU A 206 9.53 8.25 6.70
CA GLU A 206 8.48 8.40 7.71
C GLU A 206 8.91 7.80 9.05
N TYR A 207 9.66 6.71 9.05
CA TYR A 207 10.19 6.11 10.28
C TYR A 207 11.24 7.00 10.94
N SER A 208 12.11 7.67 10.17
CA SER A 208 13.07 8.63 10.74
C SER A 208 12.36 9.79 11.46
N LYS A 209 11.21 10.27 10.96
CA LYS A 209 10.40 11.30 11.64
C LYS A 209 9.92 10.83 13.00
N THR A 210 9.51 9.57 13.12
CA THR A 210 9.08 9.01 14.42
C THR A 210 10.22 8.96 15.44
N LEU A 211 11.46 8.82 14.96
CA LEU A 211 12.67 8.74 15.78
C LEU A 211 13.34 10.11 16.02
N SER A 212 13.01 11.15 15.23
CA SER A 212 13.65 12.47 15.31
C SER A 212 12.98 13.42 16.31
N GLY A 213 12.15 12.91 17.23
CA GLY A 213 11.49 13.70 18.27
C GLY A 213 10.00 13.97 18.05
N LEU A 214 9.36 13.36 17.03
CA LEU A 214 7.89 13.39 16.93
C LEU A 214 7.23 12.70 18.13
N PHE A 215 7.88 11.66 18.67
CA PHE A 215 7.51 10.95 19.89
C PHE A 215 8.67 11.03 20.89
N PRO A 216 8.57 11.88 21.94
CA PRO A 216 9.67 12.11 22.88
C PRO A 216 10.26 10.81 23.45
N GLU A 217 9.41 9.84 23.78
CA GLU A 217 9.77 8.54 24.35
C GLU A 217 10.53 7.60 23.39
N ARG A 218 10.58 7.91 22.10
CA ARG A 218 11.26 7.11 21.07
C ARG A 218 12.35 7.88 20.33
N THR A 219 12.78 9.01 20.88
CA THR A 219 13.79 9.85 20.24
C THR A 219 15.13 9.12 20.18
N ASP A 220 15.60 8.84 18.97
CA ASP A 220 16.89 8.23 18.67
C ASP A 220 17.43 8.87 17.38
N LEU A 221 18.17 9.97 17.54
CA LEU A 221 18.67 10.77 16.42
C LEU A 221 19.67 10.00 15.55
N ALA A 222 20.48 9.13 16.15
CA ALA A 222 21.45 8.31 15.44
C ALA A 222 20.73 7.30 14.52
N LYS A 223 19.71 6.62 15.04
CA LYS A 223 18.90 5.70 14.23
C LYS A 223 18.07 6.46 13.19
N ALA A 224 17.50 7.61 13.55
CA ALA A 224 16.78 8.47 12.59
C ALA A 224 17.68 8.85 11.41
N ARG A 225 18.91 9.29 11.67
CA ARG A 225 19.93 9.61 10.66
C ARG A 225 20.28 8.40 9.80
N TRP A 226 20.50 7.23 10.39
CA TRP A 226 20.73 5.99 9.63
C TRP A 226 19.60 5.72 8.64
N HIS A 227 18.34 5.87 9.06
CA HIS A 227 17.20 5.69 8.14
C HIS A 227 17.22 6.71 7.00
N LEU A 228 17.57 7.98 7.24
CA LEU A 228 17.71 8.98 6.19
C LEU A 228 18.86 8.67 5.20
N GLU A 229 19.98 8.15 5.69
CA GLU A 229 21.08 7.67 4.84
C GLU A 229 20.62 6.52 3.93
N GLN A 230 19.76 5.62 4.43
CA GLN A 230 19.14 4.60 3.59
C GLN A 230 18.24 5.22 2.51
N VAL A 231 17.50 6.29 2.82
CA VAL A 231 16.68 7.01 1.82
C VAL A 231 17.56 7.52 0.67
N GLU A 232 18.67 8.19 0.98
CA GLU A 232 19.61 8.70 -0.03
C GLU A 232 20.28 7.57 -0.82
N ALA A 233 20.63 6.46 -0.16
CA ALA A 233 21.21 5.31 -0.82
C ALA A 233 20.22 4.63 -1.79
N ILE A 234 18.95 4.54 -1.43
CA ILE A 234 17.89 3.95 -2.27
C ILE A 234 17.52 4.88 -3.42
N HIS A 235 17.38 6.19 -3.14
CA HIS A 235 16.95 7.17 -4.12
C HIS A 235 17.66 8.52 -3.89
N PRO A 236 18.83 8.74 -4.52
CA PRO A 236 19.62 9.96 -4.32
C PRO A 236 18.87 11.27 -4.67
N GLY A 237 17.90 11.21 -5.59
CA GLY A 237 17.07 12.36 -5.96
C GLY A 237 15.84 12.59 -5.06
N TYR A 238 15.75 11.94 -3.89
CA TYR A 238 14.57 12.00 -3.04
C TYR A 238 14.59 13.27 -2.18
N CYS A 239 14.15 14.40 -2.74
CA CYS A 239 14.46 15.72 -2.17
C CYS A 239 13.83 16.01 -0.79
N ASP A 240 12.70 15.37 -0.45
CA ASP A 240 12.06 15.47 0.87
C ASP A 240 12.98 15.06 2.04
N VAL A 241 14.00 14.24 1.77
CA VAL A 241 14.96 13.76 2.78
C VAL A 241 15.74 14.90 3.43
N HIS A 242 16.04 15.95 2.66
CA HIS A 242 16.91 17.03 3.11
C HIS A 242 16.27 17.86 4.23
N GLN A 243 14.94 18.01 4.22
CA GLN A 243 14.23 18.68 5.30
C GLN A 243 14.40 17.93 6.62
N GLN A 244 14.34 16.59 6.58
CA GLN A 244 14.50 15.76 7.77
C GLN A 244 15.96 15.72 8.24
N PHE A 245 16.94 15.71 7.32
CA PHE A 245 18.34 15.87 7.69
C PHE A 245 18.59 17.21 8.38
N ALA A 246 18.02 18.31 7.87
CA ALA A 246 18.11 19.61 8.52
C ALA A 246 17.52 19.56 9.93
N HIS A 247 16.33 18.97 10.09
CA HIS A 247 15.70 18.83 11.40
C HIS A 247 16.55 18.05 12.42
N ILE A 248 17.23 16.98 12.00
CA ILE A 248 18.15 16.24 12.87
C ILE A 248 19.43 17.04 13.13
N ALA A 249 20.02 17.65 12.09
CA ALA A 249 21.28 18.37 12.19
C ALA A 249 21.19 19.56 13.15
N ILE A 250 20.05 20.27 13.21
CA ILE A 250 19.88 21.37 14.18
C ILE A 250 19.81 20.86 15.62
N GLN A 251 19.18 19.71 15.87
CA GLN A 251 19.13 19.08 17.19
C GLN A 251 20.51 18.57 17.64
N GLU A 252 21.33 18.10 16.70
CA GLU A 252 22.70 17.68 16.95
C GLU A 252 23.72 18.84 16.96
N HIS A 253 23.27 20.09 16.89
CA HIS A 253 24.10 21.30 16.79
C HIS A 253 25.08 21.32 15.59
N ARG A 254 24.82 20.55 14.54
CA ARG A 254 25.60 20.51 13.30
C ARG A 254 25.15 21.61 12.34
N ARG A 255 25.50 22.84 12.68
CA ARG A 255 25.03 24.05 11.99
C ARG A 255 25.29 24.04 10.47
N THR A 256 26.49 23.66 10.04
CA THR A 256 26.85 23.66 8.62
C THR A 256 26.00 22.69 7.81
N GLU A 257 25.81 21.48 8.33
CA GLU A 257 24.96 20.46 7.69
C GLU A 257 23.50 20.93 7.65
N PHE A 258 23.01 21.54 8.74
CA PHE A 258 21.67 22.12 8.77
C PHE A 258 21.46 23.16 7.67
N GLU A 259 22.38 24.13 7.54
CA GLU A 259 22.27 25.19 6.53
C GLU A 259 22.28 24.62 5.09
N GLU A 260 23.17 23.65 4.83
CA GLU A 260 23.26 22.98 3.52
C GLU A 260 22.00 22.18 3.18
N ARG A 261 21.56 21.32 4.09
CA ARG A 261 20.38 20.48 3.90
C ARG A 261 19.10 21.29 3.83
N LEU A 262 18.98 22.37 4.61
CA LEU A 262 17.83 23.27 4.52
C LEU A 262 17.78 24.01 3.18
N THR A 263 18.94 24.38 2.63
CA THR A 263 19.02 24.98 1.28
C THR A 263 18.53 24.00 0.22
N GLN A 264 18.95 22.73 0.29
CA GLN A 264 18.46 21.69 -0.63
C GLN A 264 16.95 21.44 -0.47
N ALA A 265 16.42 21.51 0.75
CA ALA A 265 14.98 21.40 1.01
C ALA A 265 14.17 22.59 0.46
N LEU A 266 14.76 23.79 0.34
CA LEU A 266 14.11 24.96 -0.28
C LEU A 266 13.99 24.82 -1.80
N ILE A 267 14.98 24.19 -2.42
CA ILE A 267 15.00 23.96 -3.87
C ILE A 267 13.99 22.88 -4.28
N CYS A 268 13.59 22.00 -3.35
CA CYS A 268 12.62 20.95 -3.59
C CYS A 268 11.18 21.51 -3.61
N PRO A 269 10.43 21.39 -4.72
CA PRO A 269 9.08 21.95 -4.83
C PRO A 269 8.10 21.43 -3.78
N PHE A 270 8.29 20.18 -3.32
CA PHE A 270 7.41 19.53 -2.36
C PHE A 270 7.63 19.98 -0.91
N THR A 271 8.85 20.43 -0.56
CA THR A 271 9.18 20.86 0.81
C THR A 271 9.39 22.35 0.97
N MET A 272 9.54 23.10 -0.13
CA MET A 272 9.83 24.54 -0.15
C MET A 272 8.97 25.34 0.84
N GLY A 273 7.64 25.14 0.82
CA GLY A 273 6.72 25.89 1.67
C GLY A 273 7.03 25.76 3.16
N SER A 274 7.34 24.54 3.61
CA SER A 274 7.70 24.29 5.00
C SER A 274 9.14 24.71 5.34
N ALA A 275 10.08 24.53 4.41
CA ALA A 275 11.47 24.91 4.58
C ALA A 275 11.67 26.44 4.64
N MET A 276 10.85 27.21 3.91
CA MET A 276 10.93 28.68 3.85
C MET A 276 10.71 29.34 5.22
N ALA A 277 9.73 28.86 5.99
CA ALA A 277 9.48 29.36 7.34
C ALA A 277 10.69 29.11 8.26
N THR A 278 11.25 27.89 8.23
CA THR A 278 12.44 27.53 9.00
C THR A 278 13.66 28.36 8.58
N TRP A 279 13.85 28.57 7.28
CA TRP A 279 14.93 29.38 6.72
C TRP A 279 14.89 30.82 7.22
N LYS A 280 13.73 31.46 7.09
CA LYS A 280 13.54 32.84 7.55
C LYS A 280 13.82 32.97 9.03
N ASN A 281 13.21 32.12 9.85
CA ASN A 281 13.36 32.17 11.31
C ASN A 281 14.83 31.94 11.73
N TYR A 282 15.49 30.96 11.13
CA TYR A 282 16.89 30.67 11.43
C TYR A 282 17.81 31.86 11.13
N TRP A 283 17.73 32.42 9.93
CA TRP A 283 18.61 33.52 9.57
C TRP A 283 18.29 34.81 10.32
N THR A 284 17.02 35.07 10.67
CA THR A 284 16.67 36.19 11.56
C THR A 284 17.36 36.05 12.92
N MET A 285 17.39 34.86 13.50
CA MET A 285 18.06 34.62 14.80
C MET A 285 19.60 34.70 14.70
N VAL A 286 20.19 34.10 13.67
CA VAL A 286 21.65 34.02 13.53
C VAL A 286 22.28 35.35 13.12
N LEU A 287 21.52 36.22 12.44
CA LEU A 287 21.98 37.53 11.98
C LEU A 287 21.64 38.66 12.96
N ASP A 288 20.97 38.37 14.08
CA ASP A 288 20.64 39.38 15.08
C ASP A 288 21.91 39.86 15.81
N PRO A 289 22.33 41.14 15.62
CA PRO A 289 23.53 41.68 16.25
C PRO A 289 23.36 41.93 17.75
N THR A 290 22.13 41.90 18.27
CA THR A 290 21.87 42.05 19.71
C THR A 290 22.14 40.74 20.46
N GLN A 291 22.00 39.60 19.79
CA GLN A 291 22.17 38.27 20.37
C GLN A 291 23.52 37.62 20.05
N ASN A 292 24.17 38.04 18.95
CA ASN A 292 25.36 37.38 18.44
C ASN A 292 26.54 38.37 18.34
N ALA A 293 27.76 37.87 18.56
CA ALA A 293 28.98 38.66 18.41
C ALA A 293 29.13 39.17 16.95
N PRO A 294 29.64 40.40 16.71
CA PRO A 294 29.77 40.97 15.38
C PRO A 294 30.50 40.07 14.37
N ALA A 295 31.59 39.43 14.79
CA ALA A 295 32.35 38.50 13.95
C ALA A 295 31.52 37.27 13.53
N ALA A 296 30.65 36.77 14.42
CA ALA A 296 29.77 35.64 14.12
C ALA A 296 28.67 36.03 13.12
N VAL A 297 28.13 37.24 13.25
CA VAL A 297 27.15 37.81 12.31
C VAL A 297 27.78 37.97 10.93
N THR A 298 28.97 38.55 10.82
CA THR A 298 29.67 38.68 9.53
C THR A 298 29.93 37.32 8.87
N ALA A 299 30.40 36.33 9.64
CA ALA A 299 30.61 34.98 9.12
C ALA A 299 29.28 34.32 8.66
N ALA A 300 28.18 34.56 9.37
CA ALA A 300 26.86 34.08 8.99
C ALA A 300 26.33 34.75 7.72
N GLN A 301 26.52 36.06 7.55
CA GLN A 301 26.18 36.78 6.31
C GLN A 301 26.90 36.18 5.10
N THR A 302 28.20 35.88 5.24
CA THR A 302 28.96 35.23 4.16
C THR A 302 28.39 33.86 3.79
N ARG A 303 27.99 33.04 4.78
CA ARG A 303 27.35 31.74 4.52
C ARG A 303 25.97 31.90 3.90
N GLN A 304 25.15 32.82 4.40
CA GLN A 304 23.83 33.09 3.83
C GLN A 304 23.93 33.51 2.35
N ALA A 305 24.83 34.43 2.02
CA ALA A 305 25.06 34.88 0.65
C ALA A 305 25.48 33.72 -0.27
N LYS A 306 26.32 32.80 0.21
CA LYS A 306 26.68 31.57 -0.52
C LYS A 306 25.44 30.75 -0.86
N TYR A 307 24.54 30.50 0.09
CA TYR A 307 23.37 29.66 -0.14
C TYR A 307 22.28 30.35 -0.97
N LEU A 308 22.09 31.67 -0.82
CA LEU A 308 21.18 32.44 -1.67
C LEU A 308 21.56 32.29 -3.15
N LYS A 309 22.86 32.34 -3.47
CA LYS A 309 23.34 32.11 -4.84
C LYS A 309 22.96 30.72 -5.39
N ILE A 310 22.92 29.69 -4.53
CA ILE A 310 22.50 28.34 -4.93
C ILE A 310 20.99 28.31 -5.21
N ILE A 311 20.19 28.95 -4.34
CA ILE A 311 18.74 29.05 -4.49
C ILE A 311 18.39 29.82 -5.78
N ASP A 312 19.02 30.97 -6.02
CA ASP A 312 18.79 31.78 -7.22
C ASP A 312 19.13 31.01 -8.50
N ALA A 313 20.23 30.24 -8.49
CA ALA A 313 20.61 29.40 -9.62
C ALA A 313 19.59 28.27 -9.88
N ALA A 314 19.01 27.70 -8.82
CA ALA A 314 17.99 26.67 -8.94
C ALA A 314 16.66 27.23 -9.48
N ILE A 315 16.23 28.41 -9.00
CA ILE A 315 15.04 29.11 -9.51
C ILE A 315 15.22 29.42 -10.99
N ALA A 316 16.36 29.98 -11.39
CA ALA A 316 16.64 30.28 -12.79
C ALA A 316 16.65 29.01 -13.69
N ALA A 317 17.11 27.88 -13.16
CA ALA A 317 17.08 26.60 -13.87
C ALA A 317 15.65 26.06 -14.04
N GLU A 318 14.80 26.21 -13.01
CA GLU A 318 13.39 25.82 -13.09
C GLU A 318 12.62 26.70 -14.07
N ASP A 319 12.82 28.02 -14.04
CA ASP A 319 12.20 28.97 -14.98
C ASP A 319 12.57 28.64 -16.43
N ALA A 320 13.82 28.28 -16.70
CA ALA A 320 14.27 27.85 -18.02
C ALA A 320 13.57 26.55 -18.48
N GLN A 321 13.42 25.57 -17.59
CA GLN A 321 12.70 24.34 -17.89
C GLN A 321 11.21 24.59 -18.18
N GLN A 322 10.56 25.48 -17.41
CA GLN A 322 9.16 25.83 -17.63
C GLN A 322 8.95 26.51 -19.00
N GLN A 323 9.85 27.41 -19.39
CA GLN A 323 9.82 28.04 -20.71
C GLN A 323 9.99 27.04 -21.86
N ASP A 324 10.85 26.03 -21.69
CA ASP A 324 11.03 24.99 -22.71
C ASP A 324 9.81 24.07 -22.82
N VAL A 325 9.18 23.74 -21.68
CA VAL A 325 7.90 23.01 -21.66
C VAL A 325 6.81 23.81 -22.36
N GLU A 326 6.68 25.11 -22.07
CA GLU A 326 5.69 26.00 -22.70
C GLU A 326 5.90 26.13 -24.22
N LYS A 327 7.16 26.26 -24.67
CA LYS A 327 7.51 26.25 -26.11
C LYS A 327 7.16 24.92 -26.77
N SER A 328 7.39 23.80 -26.09
CA SER A 328 7.08 22.45 -26.61
C SER A 328 5.58 22.12 -26.59
N ALA A 329 4.83 22.72 -25.66
CA ALA A 329 3.39 22.55 -25.52
C ALA A 329 2.58 23.52 -26.41
N SER A 330 3.23 24.51 -27.02
CA SER A 330 2.59 25.38 -28.01
C SER A 330 2.03 24.51 -29.14
N PRO A 331 0.73 24.61 -29.45
CA PRO A 331 0.06 23.69 -30.36
C PRO A 331 0.78 23.73 -31.70
N LEU A 332 1.13 22.54 -32.22
CA LEU A 332 1.45 22.35 -33.63
C LEU A 332 0.35 23.06 -34.43
N ILE A 333 0.64 24.27 -34.89
CA ILE A 333 -0.18 24.97 -35.87
C ILE A 333 -0.06 24.09 -37.10
N TRP A 334 -0.99 23.15 -37.24
CA TRP A 334 -1.18 22.40 -38.47
C TRP A 334 -1.48 23.44 -39.54
N LYS A 335 -0.44 23.84 -40.29
CA LYS A 335 -0.62 24.60 -41.50
C LYS A 335 -1.40 23.69 -42.45
N THR A 336 -2.71 23.89 -42.52
CA THR A 336 -3.53 23.37 -43.60
C THR A 336 -3.10 24.08 -44.86
N THR A 337 -2.19 23.45 -45.61
CA THR A 337 -1.88 23.77 -47.01
C THR A 337 -2.82 23.05 -47.94
#